data_AF-A0A2M7QL12-F1
#
_entry.id   AF-A0A2M7QL12-F1
#
_cell.length_a   1.000
_cell.length_b   1.000
_cell.length_c   1.000
_cell.angle_alpha   90.00
_cell.angle_beta   90.00
_cell.angle_gamma   90.00
#
_symmetry.space_group_name_H-M   'P 1'
#
loop_
_entity.id
_entity.type
_entity.pdbx_description
1 polymer ?
#
loop_
_entity_poly.entity_id
_entity_poly.type
_entity_poly.pdbx_seq_one_letter_code
_entity_poly.pdbx_strand_id
1 'polypeptide(L)'
;MDFAPWEPEETVGKLWHALASRLDAAQAHDGAAVALPEVAGRLAVFFRALGGPKDAAIRAAAQEVSAHRIGWRRKLTTDAERLARPS
;
A
#
# COMPACT_ATOMS: atom_id res chain seq x y z
N MET A 1 15.30 17.70 10.88
CA MET A 1 15.78 17.93 9.50
C MET A 1 17.05 18.72 9.64
N ASP A 2 18.19 18.08 9.39
CA ASP A 2 19.48 18.76 9.41
C ASP A 2 19.62 19.60 8.15
N PHE A 3 19.65 20.91 8.31
CA PHE A 3 19.87 21.87 7.23
C PHE A 3 21.38 22.11 7.11
N ALA A 4 21.97 21.67 6.00
CA ALA A 4 23.37 21.91 5.66
C ALA A 4 23.43 22.99 4.55
N PRO A 5 23.47 24.29 4.90
CA PRO A 5 23.47 25.38 3.91
C PRO A 5 24.66 25.38 2.95
N TRP A 6 25.71 24.61 3.23
CA TRP A 6 26.89 24.44 2.38
C TRP A 6 26.76 23.29 1.36
N GLU A 7 25.72 22.46 1.46
CA GLU A 7 25.37 21.37 0.52
C GLU A 7 23.89 21.50 0.12
N PRO A 8 23.55 22.52 -0.69
CA PRO A 8 22.17 22.83 -1.03
C PRO A 8 21.48 21.70 -1.80
N GLU A 9 22.20 20.96 -2.64
CA GLU A 9 21.66 19.83 -3.42
C GLU A 9 21.19 18.68 -2.52
N GLU A 10 21.96 18.34 -1.48
CA GLU A 10 21.60 17.31 -0.52
C GLU A 10 20.40 17.74 0.34
N THR A 11 20.37 19.02 0.73
CA THR A 11 19.25 19.60 1.49
C THR A 11 17.96 19.60 0.67
N VAL A 12 18.02 20.00 -0.61
CA VAL A 12 16.88 19.93 -1.54
C VAL A 12 16.45 18.48 -1.76
N GLY A 13 17.40 17.55 -1.91
CA GLY A 13 17.14 16.13 -2.03
C GLY A 13 16.39 15.56 -0.82
N LYS A 14 16.85 15.86 0.39
CA LYS A 14 16.19 15.44 1.65
C LYS A 14 14.81 16.06 1.81
N LEU A 15 14.66 17.34 1.46
CA LEU A 15 13.37 18.04 1.50
C LEU A 15 12.39 17.41 0.52
N TRP A 16 12.82 17.16 -0.72
CA TRP A 16 12.01 16.48 -1.73
C TRP A 16 11.64 15.07 -1.28
N HIS A 17 12.58 14.29 -0.75
CA HIS A 17 12.34 12.93 -0.30
C HIS A 17 11.34 12.86 0.86
N ALA A 18 11.38 13.83 1.78
CA ALA A 18 10.43 13.94 2.88
C ALA A 18 9.04 14.43 2.43
N LEU A 19 8.98 15.32 1.44
CA LEU A 19 7.72 15.72 0.80
C LEU A 19 7.11 14.55 0.04
N ALA A 20 7.90 13.86 -0.79
CA ALA A 20 7.46 12.77 -1.63
C ALA A 20 6.96 11.56 -0.83
N SER A 21 7.60 11.26 0.30
CA SER A 21 7.19 10.16 1.19
C SER A 21 5.87 10.43 1.92
N ARG A 22 5.49 11.70 2.13
CA ARG A 22 4.26 12.09 2.86
C ARG A 22 3.13 12.57 1.97
N LEU A 23 3.40 12.92 0.72
CA LEU A 23 2.40 13.38 -0.23
C LEU A 23 1.41 12.26 -0.54
N ASP A 24 0.26 12.36 0.12
CA ASP A 24 -0.93 11.56 -0.17
C ASP A 24 -0.69 10.05 -0.02
N ALA A 25 0.18 9.66 0.93
CA ALA A 25 0.40 8.28 1.30
C ALA A 25 -0.93 7.64 1.75
N ALA A 26 -1.25 6.46 1.22
CA ALA A 26 -2.45 5.73 1.60
C ALA A 26 -2.49 5.57 3.13
N GLN A 27 -3.64 5.88 3.73
CA GLN A 27 -3.81 5.74 5.17
C GLN A 27 -3.72 4.26 5.53
N ALA A 28 -2.63 3.87 6.19
CA ALA A 28 -2.51 2.56 6.80
C ALA A 28 -3.21 2.57 8.16
N HIS A 29 -4.02 1.55 8.42
CA HIS A 29 -4.66 1.34 9.73
C HIS A 29 -3.92 0.24 10.48
N ASP A 30 -2.66 0.50 10.85
CA ASP A 30 -1.76 -0.53 11.42
C ASP A 30 -2.33 -1.16 12.70
N GLY A 31 -3.03 -0.39 13.53
CA GLY A 31 -3.69 -0.90 14.74
C GLY A 31 -4.88 -1.83 14.48
N ALA A 32 -5.38 -1.88 13.24
CA ALA A 32 -6.45 -2.78 12.81
C ALA A 32 -5.98 -3.84 11.81
N ALA A 33 -4.69 -3.81 11.42
CA ALA A 33 -4.12 -4.77 10.49
C ALA A 33 -3.84 -6.11 11.18
N VAL A 34 -4.07 -7.21 10.47
CA VAL A 34 -3.73 -8.57 10.90
C VAL A 34 -3.05 -9.32 9.77
N ALA A 35 -2.05 -10.14 10.08
CA ALA A 35 -1.40 -10.93 9.05
C ALA A 35 -2.34 -12.06 8.58
N LEU A 36 -2.43 -12.24 7.26
CA LEU A 36 -3.29 -13.28 6.67
C LEU A 36 -3.04 -14.68 7.27
N PRO A 37 -1.79 -15.13 7.54
CA PRO A 37 -1.55 -16.44 8.16
C PRO A 37 -2.22 -16.62 9.52
N GLU A 38 -2.41 -15.55 10.29
CA GLU A 38 -3.02 -15.60 11.62
C GLU A 38 -4.54 -15.88 11.56
N VAL A 39 -5.18 -15.49 10.46
CA VAL A 39 -6.65 -15.59 10.28
C VAL A 39 -7.08 -16.55 9.17
N ALA A 40 -6.15 -17.08 8.38
CA ALA A 40 -6.42 -17.91 7.20
C ALA A 40 -7.34 -19.10 7.50
N GLY A 41 -7.11 -19.81 8.62
CA GLY A 41 -7.94 -20.95 9.01
C GLY A 41 -9.39 -20.56 9.31
N ARG A 42 -9.60 -19.46 10.05
CA ARG A 42 -10.95 -18.94 10.36
C ARG A 42 -11.66 -18.46 9.11
N LEU A 43 -10.95 -17.78 8.22
CA LEU A 43 -11.47 -17.34 6.92
C LEU A 43 -11.88 -18.52 6.04
N ALA A 44 -11.09 -19.60 6.01
CA ALA A 44 -11.41 -20.79 5.23
C ALA A 44 -12.71 -21.47 5.71
N VAL A 45 -12.89 -21.58 7.04
CA VAL A 45 -14.13 -22.11 7.63
C VAL A 45 -15.32 -21.22 7.30
N PHE A 46 -15.18 -19.91 7.46
CA PHE A 46 -16.23 -18.94 7.15
C PHE A 46 -16.65 -19.00 5.68
N PHE A 47 -15.68 -18.99 4.76
CA PHE A 47 -15.94 -19.08 3.33
C PHE A 47 -16.65 -20.39 2.95
N ARG A 48 -16.25 -21.52 3.55
CA ARG A 48 -16.95 -22.80 3.39
C ARG A 48 -18.37 -22.76 3.95
N ALA A 49 -18.59 -22.16 5.11
CA ALA A 49 -19.92 -22.04 5.71
C ALA A 49 -20.87 -21.20 4.85
N LEU A 50 -20.35 -20.23 4.09
CA LEU A 50 -21.09 -19.45 3.11
C LEU A 50 -21.39 -20.18 1.79
N GLY A 51 -20.96 -21.45 1.64
CA GLY A 51 -21.16 -22.24 0.42
C GLY A 51 -19.95 -22.27 -0.54
N GLY A 52 -18.78 -21.81 -0.09
CA GLY A 52 -17.56 -21.83 -0.90
C GLY A 52 -17.05 -23.23 -1.28
N PRO A 53 -16.39 -23.40 -2.45
CA PRO A 53 -15.80 -24.66 -2.91
C PRO A 53 -14.73 -25.26 -1.98
N LYS A 54 -14.51 -26.58 -2.03
CA LYS A 54 -13.56 -27.31 -1.14
C LYS A 54 -12.10 -27.07 -1.46
N ASP A 55 -11.87 -26.78 -2.72
CA ASP A 55 -10.63 -26.56 -3.42
C ASP A 55 -10.26 -25.08 -3.55
N ALA A 56 -11.15 -24.16 -3.15
CA ALA A 56 -10.88 -22.73 -3.18
C ALA A 56 -9.79 -22.34 -2.16
N ALA A 57 -8.69 -21.79 -2.66
CA ALA A 57 -7.58 -21.31 -1.84
C ALA A 57 -7.70 -19.79 -1.58
N ILE A 58 -7.58 -19.39 -0.32
CA ILE A 58 -7.47 -17.97 0.07
C ILE A 58 -6.00 -17.58 0.06
N ARG A 59 -5.63 -16.57 -0.72
CA ARG A 59 -4.25 -16.10 -0.89
C ARG A 59 -4.18 -14.57 -0.79
N ALA A 60 -2.99 -14.07 -0.52
CA ALA A 60 -2.73 -12.64 -0.62
C ALA A 60 -2.94 -12.18 -2.08
N ALA A 61 -3.61 -11.05 -2.25
CA ALA A 61 -3.79 -10.43 -3.55
C ALA A 61 -2.44 -9.92 -4.10
N ALA A 62 -2.25 -10.05 -5.41
CA ALA A 62 -1.06 -9.54 -6.08
C ALA A 62 -1.10 -8.00 -6.15
N GLN A 63 0.09 -7.39 -6.14
CA GLN A 63 0.23 -5.95 -6.35
C GLN A 63 0.15 -5.64 -7.84
N GLU A 64 -0.92 -4.98 -8.25
CA GLU A 64 -1.17 -4.63 -9.64
C GLU A 64 -1.19 -3.12 -9.83
N VAL A 65 -0.80 -2.67 -11.02
CA VAL A 65 -0.91 -1.25 -11.38
C VAL A 65 -2.40 -0.90 -11.50
N SER A 66 -2.84 0.03 -10.67
CA SER A 66 -4.22 0.47 -10.63
C SER A 66 -4.49 1.51 -11.72
N ALA A 67 -5.47 1.25 -12.58
CA ALA A 67 -5.87 2.15 -13.66
C ALA A 67 -6.76 3.34 -13.21
N HIS A 68 -6.92 3.54 -11.89
CA HIS A 68 -7.75 4.63 -11.36
C HIS A 68 -7.07 5.99 -11.52
N ARG A 69 -7.86 7.07 -11.41
CA ARG A 69 -7.35 8.42 -11.44
C ARG A 69 -6.67 8.77 -10.11
N ILE A 70 -5.36 8.99 -10.16
CA ILE A 70 -4.58 9.53 -9.05
C ILE A 70 -4.72 11.06 -8.93
N GLY A 71 -4.77 11.55 -7.69
CA GLY A 71 -4.83 12.98 -7.36
C GLY A 71 -3.60 13.75 -7.84
N TRP A 72 -3.73 15.05 -8.10
CA TRP A 72 -2.64 15.85 -8.69
C TRP A 72 -1.38 15.88 -7.82
N ARG A 73 -1.53 15.86 -6.49
CA ARG A 73 -0.41 15.81 -5.53
C ARG A 73 0.34 14.48 -5.60
N ARG A 74 -0.40 13.37 -5.71
CA ARG A 74 0.13 12.01 -5.89
C ARG A 74 0.87 11.85 -7.22
N LYS A 75 0.37 12.48 -8.30
CA LYS A 75 1.02 12.50 -9.63
C LYS A 75 2.41 13.10 -9.64
N LEU A 76 2.70 14.06 -8.74
CA LEU A 76 4.01 14.72 -8.69
C LEU A 76 5.11 13.80 -8.16
N THR A 77 4.74 12.73 -7.45
CA THR A 77 5.69 11.84 -6.75
C THR A 77 5.60 10.40 -7.24
N THR A 78 4.47 10.01 -7.82
CA THR A 78 4.16 8.64 -8.23
C THR A 78 3.50 8.65 -9.61
N ASP A 79 4.12 7.98 -10.59
CA ASP A 79 3.59 7.84 -11.95
C ASP A 79 2.35 6.93 -12.00
N ALA A 80 2.41 5.79 -11.31
CA ALA A 80 1.31 4.83 -11.24
C ALA A 80 1.26 4.17 -9.86
N GLU A 81 0.06 3.96 -9.33
CA GLU A 81 -0.12 3.34 -8.02
C GLU A 81 -0.27 1.83 -8.14
N ARG A 82 0.49 1.08 -7.33
CA ARG A 82 0.36 -0.37 -7.20
C ARG A 82 -0.49 -0.69 -5.98
N LEU A 83 -1.60 -1.39 -6.18
CA LEU A 83 -2.53 -1.78 -5.13
C LEU A 83 -2.75 -3.29 -5.16
N ALA A 84 -2.97 -3.87 -3.99
CA ALA A 84 -3.39 -5.25 -3.87
C ALA A 84 -4.80 -5.40 -4.48
N ARG A 85 -4.92 -6.12 -5.60
CA ARG A 85 -6.20 -6.28 -6.32
C ARG A 85 -6.60 -7.76 -6.36
N PRO A 86 -7.86 -8.10 -6.04
CA PRO A 86 -8.38 -9.43 -6.32
C PRO A 86 -8.51 -9.59 -7.84
N SER A 87 -7.85 -10.61 -8.39
CA SER A 87 -7.90 -11.04 -9.79
C SER A 87 -9.07 -11.98 -10.05
#